data_AF-A0A7Z0IID0-F1
#
_entry.id   AF-A0A7Z0IID0-F1
#
_cell.length_a   1.000
_cell.length_b   1.000
_cell.length_c   1.000
_cell.angle_alpha   90.00
_cell.angle_beta   90.00
_cell.angle_gamma   90.00
#
_symmetry.space_group_name_H-M   'P 1'
#
loop_
_entity.id
_entity.type
_entity.pdbx_description
1 polymer ?
#
loop_
_entity_poly.entity_id
_entity_poly.type
_entity_poly.pdbx_seq_one_letter_code
_entity_poly.pdbx_strand_id
1 'polypeptide(L)'
;MEKGGRSHSPELPGYEILRRINRGDAIAGYLATDADGHRVECLVAQSSEAKSPVVDAPGEPDVAHPHLAELLDVVQSAGGESAVVIDYLQGGTLSALVRAVGALSLGQVITVMEPIASAVGFVHEQGFCHSAVSAEYIFVAASGLPKILGPAAVRALGVGSGETADAGRRADVRALGALAWTLLTGHEPPVGRIRPPIRVYHPELPERLVEAIEDPAQFTAAGFAETVHTLAVSEADAAPAPLRLVRTDAREPSSDALTAQLRLSAGAGRAGAGPPTGAEKTGEERSGPRPAAGRLAGIGARQRRRGRHRRRGRRALVWPAVAAVLACAVAVTAFMVGAGESSGPEPTGPEQIGNDKTLAAEPAGARDHTPSAEIPAHIGAAAASAKPLRAVTGLVWIRADMFGNADRSRLELLDAPHSTAWREDAGKLRTLRRAGSKLEGLHMSLLSAERIAQSSARAVVAVTVKTSAYRQVDDAGHTIARKAAAIASHRLTLVRRDGRWLISAVR
;
A
#
# COMPACT_ATOMS: atom_id res chain seq x y z
N MET A 1 35.86 -7.50 -33.56
CA MET A 1 34.77 -6.56 -33.89
C MET A 1 33.45 -7.28 -33.67
N GLU A 2 32.95 -7.29 -32.43
CA GLU A 2 31.60 -7.76 -32.12
C GLU A 2 30.60 -6.69 -32.53
N LYS A 3 29.68 -7.04 -33.43
CA LYS A 3 28.56 -6.18 -33.84
C LYS A 3 27.60 -6.05 -32.65
N GLY A 4 27.35 -4.81 -32.23
CA GLY A 4 26.38 -4.49 -31.18
C GLY A 4 25.01 -5.09 -31.44
N GLY A 5 24.53 -5.90 -30.50
CA GLY A 5 23.17 -6.41 -30.49
C GLY A 5 22.18 -5.26 -30.36
N ARG A 6 21.39 -5.02 -31.40
CA ARG A 6 20.21 -4.18 -31.30
C ARG A 6 19.23 -4.90 -30.36
N SER A 7 18.87 -4.27 -29.24
CA SER A 7 17.84 -4.77 -28.33
C SER A 7 16.53 -4.91 -29.12
N HIS A 8 16.20 -6.11 -29.59
CA HIS A 8 14.90 -6.38 -30.18
C HIS A 8 13.83 -6.21 -29.09
N SER A 9 12.79 -5.42 -29.37
CA SER A 9 11.63 -5.34 -28.49
C SER A 9 10.85 -6.65 -28.59
N PRO A 10 10.29 -7.16 -27.48
CA PRO A 10 9.55 -8.42 -27.50
C PRO A 10 8.28 -8.27 -28.34
N GLU A 11 7.94 -9.31 -29.11
CA GLU A 11 6.65 -9.40 -29.78
C GLU A 11 5.64 -10.03 -28.83
N LEU A 12 4.67 -9.23 -28.37
CA LEU A 12 3.63 -9.64 -27.43
C LEU A 12 2.27 -9.62 -28.14
N PRO A 13 1.61 -10.77 -28.36
CA PRO A 13 0.32 -10.82 -29.03
C PRO A 13 -0.72 -9.94 -28.34
N GLY A 14 -1.43 -9.12 -29.11
CA GLY A 14 -2.48 -8.22 -28.60
C GLY A 14 -1.99 -6.88 -28.03
N TYR A 15 -0.67 -6.65 -28.00
CA TYR A 15 -0.09 -5.42 -27.45
C TYR A 15 0.93 -4.80 -28.41
N GLU A 16 0.77 -3.51 -28.70
CA GLU A 16 1.74 -2.72 -29.48
C GLU A 16 2.81 -2.14 -28.55
N ILE A 17 4.04 -2.65 -28.62
CA ILE A 17 5.15 -2.15 -27.81
C ILE A 17 5.60 -0.77 -28.30
N LEU A 18 5.46 0.25 -27.45
CA LEU A 18 5.86 1.62 -27.76
C LEU A 18 7.35 1.85 -27.48
N ARG A 19 7.79 1.49 -26.27
CA ARG A 19 9.20 1.65 -25.85
C ARG A 19 9.51 0.83 -24.61
N ARG A 20 10.79 0.52 -24.39
CA ARG A 20 11.27 0.01 -23.11
C ARG A 20 11.30 1.16 -22.08
N ILE A 21 10.74 0.91 -20.90
CA ILE A 21 10.64 1.88 -19.80
C ILE A 21 11.45 1.48 -18.57
N ASN A 22 11.76 0.18 -18.41
CA ASN A 22 12.60 -0.31 -17.33
C ASN A 22 13.73 -1.24 -17.84
N ARG A 23 14.95 -0.95 -17.36
CA ARG A 23 16.13 -1.83 -17.44
C ARG A 23 16.46 -2.30 -16.02
N GLY A 24 15.58 -3.13 -15.45
CA GLY A 24 15.86 -3.88 -14.23
C GLY A 24 16.78 -5.06 -14.55
N ASP A 25 17.46 -5.61 -13.55
CA ASP A 25 18.37 -6.74 -13.76
C ASP A 25 17.58 -8.05 -13.81
N ALA A 26 16.49 -8.17 -13.04
CA ALA A 26 15.60 -9.33 -13.09
C ALA A 26 14.46 -9.21 -14.12
N ILE A 27 13.94 -7.99 -14.36
CA ILE A 27 12.75 -7.76 -15.19
C ILE A 27 12.97 -6.58 -16.13
N ALA A 28 12.60 -6.74 -17.40
CA ALA A 28 12.46 -5.67 -18.37
C ALA A 28 11.01 -5.19 -18.40
N GLY A 29 10.79 -3.87 -18.32
CA GLY A 29 9.47 -3.26 -18.46
C GLY A 29 9.34 -2.51 -19.79
N TYR A 30 8.21 -2.72 -20.48
CA TYR A 30 7.88 -2.09 -21.75
C TYR A 30 6.54 -1.37 -21.64
N LEU A 31 6.49 -0.12 -22.08
CA LEU A 31 5.24 0.59 -22.30
C LEU A 31 4.61 0.08 -23.58
N ALA A 32 3.35 -0.33 -23.52
CA ALA A 32 2.60 -0.82 -24.66
C ALA A 32 1.18 -0.22 -24.68
N THR A 33 0.48 -0.39 -25.79
CA THR A 33 -0.95 -0.14 -25.92
C THR A 33 -1.70 -1.43 -26.21
N ASP A 34 -2.84 -1.63 -25.54
CA ASP A 34 -3.76 -2.72 -25.87
C ASP A 34 -4.57 -2.41 -27.14
N ALA A 35 -5.43 -3.35 -27.56
CA ALA A 35 -6.28 -3.20 -28.74
C ALA A 35 -7.27 -2.03 -28.65
N ASP A 36 -7.62 -1.59 -27.44
CA ASP A 36 -8.52 -0.45 -27.17
C ASP A 36 -7.75 0.89 -27.05
N GLY A 37 -6.42 0.87 -27.16
CA GLY A 37 -5.55 2.03 -27.06
C GLY A 37 -5.18 2.45 -25.63
N HIS A 38 -5.51 1.64 -24.61
CA HIS A 38 -5.09 1.92 -23.24
C HIS A 38 -3.61 1.62 -23.05
N ARG A 39 -2.93 2.49 -22.30
CA ARG A 39 -1.53 2.28 -21.94
C ARG A 39 -1.39 1.26 -20.83
N VAL A 40 -0.56 0.26 -21.08
CA VAL A 40 -0.22 -0.82 -20.15
C VAL A 40 1.28 -0.96 -20.01
N GLU A 41 1.72 -1.61 -18.94
CA GLU A 41 3.13 -1.99 -18.77
C GLU A 41 3.28 -3.50 -18.87
N CYS A 42 4.12 -3.94 -19.82
CA CYS A 42 4.45 -5.32 -20.07
C CYS A 42 5.81 -5.65 -19.43
N LEU A 43 5.81 -6.60 -18.51
CA LEU A 43 6.96 -7.06 -17.75
C LEU A 43 7.44 -8.39 -18.30
N VAL A 44 8.73 -8.49 -18.62
CA VAL A 44 9.37 -9.71 -19.15
C VAL A 44 10.56 -10.05 -18.27
N ALA A 45 10.66 -11.28 -17.79
CA ALA A 45 11.82 -11.73 -17.01
C ALA A 45 13.09 -11.72 -17.89
N GLN A 46 14.24 -11.31 -17.35
CA GLN A 46 15.52 -11.25 -18.11
C GLN A 46 16.45 -12.45 -17.87
N SER A 47 16.03 -13.41 -17.04
CA SER A 47 16.85 -14.58 -16.67
C SER A 47 16.60 -15.76 -17.60
N SER A 48 17.68 -16.29 -18.21
CA SER A 48 17.72 -17.60 -18.89
C SER A 48 17.48 -18.79 -17.95
N GLU A 49 17.44 -18.56 -16.63
CA GLU A 49 17.05 -19.53 -15.60
C GLU A 49 15.60 -19.35 -15.15
N ALA A 50 14.74 -18.73 -15.97
CA ALA A 50 13.30 -18.81 -15.80
C ALA A 50 12.91 -20.30 -15.77
N LYS A 51 12.81 -20.86 -14.56
CA LYS A 51 12.23 -22.18 -14.36
C LYS A 51 10.85 -22.11 -14.98
N SER A 52 10.51 -23.12 -15.79
CA SER A 52 9.18 -23.21 -16.40
C SER A 52 8.14 -22.81 -15.37
N PRO A 53 7.18 -21.92 -15.72
CA PRO A 53 6.14 -21.52 -14.79
C PRO A 53 5.59 -22.78 -14.16
N VAL A 54 5.50 -22.85 -12.83
CA VAL A 54 4.99 -24.04 -12.16
C VAL A 54 3.53 -24.19 -12.60
N VAL A 55 3.32 -25.02 -13.64
CA VAL A 55 2.05 -25.20 -14.34
C VAL A 55 0.97 -25.80 -13.43
N ASP A 56 1.37 -26.40 -12.30
CA ASP A 56 0.49 -27.20 -11.43
C ASP A 56 0.44 -26.75 -9.96
N ALA A 57 0.65 -25.46 -9.66
CA ALA A 57 0.29 -24.92 -8.34
C ALA A 57 -1.23 -24.63 -8.30
N PRO A 58 -1.97 -25.01 -7.23
CA PRO A 58 -3.37 -24.62 -7.08
C PRO A 58 -3.50 -23.10 -7.25
N GLY A 59 -4.49 -22.68 -8.06
CA GLY A 59 -4.68 -21.29 -8.45
C GLY A 59 -4.65 -20.35 -7.25
N GLU A 60 -3.71 -19.40 -7.27
CA GLU A 60 -3.59 -18.36 -6.26
C GLU A 60 -4.84 -17.48 -6.30
N PRO A 61 -5.37 -17.01 -5.15
CA PRO A 61 -6.61 -16.28 -5.11
C PRO A 61 -6.46 -14.96 -5.87
N ASP A 62 -7.51 -14.62 -6.60
CA ASP A 62 -7.72 -13.30 -7.19
C ASP A 62 -7.95 -12.29 -6.05
N VAL A 63 -6.84 -11.74 -5.55
CA VAL A 63 -6.80 -10.83 -4.40
C VAL A 63 -6.57 -9.39 -4.87
N ALA A 64 -7.32 -8.45 -4.31
CA ALA A 64 -7.20 -7.03 -4.63
C ALA A 64 -6.83 -6.23 -3.38
N HIS A 65 -5.74 -5.48 -3.50
CA HIS A 65 -5.25 -4.57 -2.47
C HIS A 65 -4.74 -3.29 -3.15
N PRO A 66 -4.94 -2.09 -2.58
CA PRO A 66 -4.55 -0.83 -3.24
C PRO A 66 -3.07 -0.76 -3.62
N HIS A 67 -2.23 -1.45 -2.84
CA HIS A 67 -0.79 -1.52 -3.02
C HIS A 67 -0.31 -2.81 -3.69
N LEU A 68 -1.22 -3.59 -4.30
CA LEU A 68 -0.87 -4.61 -5.27
C LEU A 68 -1.10 -4.07 -6.69
N ALA A 69 -0.14 -4.24 -7.58
CA ALA A 69 -0.30 -3.94 -8.99
C ALA A 69 -1.28 -4.94 -9.61
N GLU A 70 -2.28 -4.44 -10.33
CA GLU A 70 -3.31 -5.29 -10.94
C GLU A 70 -2.69 -6.06 -12.11
N LEU A 71 -2.83 -7.38 -12.07
CA LEU A 71 -2.57 -8.24 -13.21
C LEU A 71 -3.73 -8.08 -14.21
N LEU A 72 -3.43 -7.52 -15.37
CA LEU A 72 -4.38 -7.39 -16.48
C LEU A 72 -4.40 -8.65 -17.33
N ASP A 73 -3.21 -9.16 -17.67
CA ASP A 73 -3.06 -10.30 -18.58
C ASP A 73 -1.70 -11.00 -18.40
N VAL A 74 -1.60 -12.25 -18.89
CA VAL A 74 -0.35 -13.00 -19.01
C VAL A 74 -0.26 -13.53 -20.43
N VAL A 75 0.72 -13.03 -21.18
CA VAL A 75 0.93 -13.41 -22.58
C VAL A 75 2.24 -14.17 -22.75
N GLN A 76 2.31 -15.03 -23.74
CA GLN A 76 3.57 -15.63 -24.17
C GLN A 76 4.19 -14.76 -25.26
N SER A 77 5.44 -14.36 -25.05
CA SER A 77 6.26 -13.74 -26.09
C SER A 77 6.50 -14.75 -27.22
N ALA A 78 6.76 -14.27 -28.44
CA ALA A 78 7.18 -15.13 -29.55
C ALA A 78 8.43 -15.98 -29.23
N GLY A 79 9.26 -15.53 -28.28
CA GLY A 79 10.41 -16.28 -27.76
C GLY A 79 10.08 -17.39 -26.74
N GLY A 80 8.80 -17.57 -26.38
CA GLY A 80 8.35 -18.58 -25.41
C GLY A 80 8.47 -18.16 -23.94
N GLU A 81 8.84 -16.91 -23.66
CA GLU A 81 8.87 -16.36 -22.31
C GLU A 81 7.50 -15.77 -21.93
N SER A 82 7.06 -16.03 -20.70
CA SER A 82 5.89 -15.35 -20.13
C SER A 82 6.17 -13.86 -19.96
N ALA A 83 5.28 -13.03 -20.47
CA ALA A 83 5.20 -11.61 -20.18
C ALA A 83 3.93 -11.33 -19.37
N VAL A 84 4.08 -10.51 -18.35
CA VAL A 84 2.98 -10.08 -17.47
C VAL A 84 2.56 -8.67 -17.85
N VAL A 85 1.26 -8.46 -18.04
CA VAL A 85 0.69 -7.15 -18.35
C VAL A 85 0.02 -6.59 -17.10
N ILE A 86 0.41 -5.39 -16.70
CA ILE A 86 -0.16 -4.65 -15.58
C ILE A 86 -0.62 -3.26 -16.01
N ASP A 87 -1.38 -2.59 -15.14
CA ASP A 87 -1.66 -1.15 -15.29
C ASP A 87 -0.34 -0.38 -15.47
N TYR A 88 -0.30 0.63 -16.35
CA TYR A 88 0.89 1.46 -16.51
C TYR A 88 1.12 2.37 -15.29
N LEU A 89 2.24 2.16 -14.59
CA LEU A 89 2.62 2.90 -13.38
C LEU A 89 3.73 3.91 -13.71
N GLN A 90 3.33 5.17 -13.91
CA GLN A 90 4.14 6.21 -14.54
C GLN A 90 5.39 6.63 -13.75
N GLY A 91 5.43 6.36 -12.44
CA GLY A 91 6.57 6.65 -11.59
C GLY A 91 7.72 5.66 -11.76
N GLY A 92 7.53 4.58 -12.53
CA GLY A 92 8.53 3.53 -12.73
C GLY A 92 8.73 2.68 -11.47
N THR A 93 9.82 1.90 -11.45
CA THR A 93 10.15 1.07 -10.28
C THR A 93 10.86 1.85 -9.21
N LEU A 94 10.68 1.40 -7.97
CA LEU A 94 11.38 1.90 -6.80
C LEU A 94 12.89 1.70 -6.93
N SER A 95 13.34 0.61 -7.58
CA SER A 95 14.76 0.40 -7.89
C SER A 95 15.33 1.49 -8.81
N ALA A 96 14.56 1.92 -9.83
CA ALA A 96 14.97 3.01 -10.70
C ALA A 96 14.99 4.36 -9.96
N LEU A 97 14.04 4.58 -9.05
CA LEU A 97 14.03 5.75 -8.18
C LEU A 97 15.30 5.79 -7.31
N VAL A 98 15.58 4.73 -6.55
CA VAL A 98 16.77 4.65 -5.68
C VAL A 98 18.06 4.79 -6.47
N ARG A 99 18.16 4.19 -7.66
CA ARG A 99 19.32 4.36 -8.55
C ARG A 99 19.52 5.81 -8.98
N ALA A 100 18.43 6.56 -9.17
CA ALA A 100 18.48 7.94 -9.64
C ALA A 100 18.75 8.95 -8.53
N VAL A 101 18.22 8.73 -7.31
CA VAL A 101 18.32 9.71 -6.21
C VAL A 101 19.24 9.26 -5.06
N GLY A 102 19.63 7.99 -5.02
CA GLY A 102 20.36 7.38 -3.91
C GLY A 102 19.43 7.01 -2.76
N ALA A 103 19.93 7.18 -1.54
CA ALA A 103 19.19 6.99 -0.29
C ALA A 103 17.93 7.87 -0.24
N LEU A 104 16.85 7.32 0.31
CA LEU A 104 15.60 8.02 0.59
C LEU A 104 15.58 8.53 2.03
N SER A 105 14.87 9.63 2.28
CA SER A 105 14.65 10.10 3.65
C SER A 105 13.74 9.16 4.43
N LEU A 106 13.80 9.18 5.77
CA LEU A 106 12.94 8.35 6.61
C LEU A 106 11.45 8.48 6.28
N GLY A 107 10.96 9.71 6.08
CA GLY A 107 9.57 9.95 5.68
C GLY A 107 9.20 9.31 4.33
N GLN A 108 10.12 9.31 3.36
CA GLN A 108 9.91 8.64 2.06
C GLN A 108 9.95 7.12 2.20
N VAL A 109 10.84 6.59 3.05
CA VAL A 109 10.89 5.17 3.39
C VAL A 109 9.58 4.73 4.03
N ILE A 110 9.01 5.53 4.93
CA ILE A 110 7.73 5.25 5.58
C ILE A 110 6.58 5.23 4.57
N THR A 111 6.55 6.19 3.64
CA THR A 111 5.58 6.23 2.53
C THR A 111 5.61 4.96 1.68
N VAL A 112 6.73 4.24 1.63
CA VAL A 112 6.85 2.95 0.92
C VAL A 112 6.61 1.77 1.84
N MET A 113 7.29 1.70 2.97
CA MET A 113 7.39 0.49 3.78
C MET A 113 6.07 0.14 4.47
N GLU A 114 5.31 1.13 4.99
CA GLU A 114 4.01 0.86 5.61
C GLU A 114 3.03 0.19 4.63
N PRO A 115 2.74 0.78 3.45
CA PRO A 115 1.77 0.18 2.55
C PRO A 115 2.24 -1.13 1.91
N ILE A 116 3.54 -1.28 1.66
CA ILE A 116 4.10 -2.49 1.06
C ILE A 116 4.12 -3.64 2.07
N ALA A 117 4.53 -3.39 3.31
CA ALA A 117 4.45 -4.39 4.38
C ALA A 117 2.98 -4.78 4.65
N SER A 118 2.04 -3.83 4.57
CA SER A 118 0.60 -4.10 4.68
C SER A 118 0.10 -5.00 3.54
N ALA A 119 0.50 -4.73 2.29
CA ALA A 119 0.16 -5.57 1.15
C ALA A 119 0.69 -7.01 1.28
N VAL A 120 1.94 -7.16 1.75
CA VAL A 120 2.55 -8.47 1.99
C VAL A 120 1.85 -9.19 3.14
N GLY A 121 1.52 -8.48 4.22
CA GLY A 121 0.73 -9.01 5.34
C GLY A 121 -0.64 -9.53 4.89
N PHE A 122 -1.31 -8.78 4.01
CA PHE A 122 -2.57 -9.22 3.40
C PHE A 122 -2.40 -10.52 2.59
N VAL A 123 -1.35 -10.65 1.78
CA VAL A 123 -1.05 -11.91 1.06
C VAL A 123 -0.81 -13.07 2.04
N HIS A 124 -0.13 -12.81 3.16
CA HIS A 124 0.13 -13.80 4.20
C HIS A 124 -1.14 -14.29 4.90
N GLU A 125 -2.08 -13.40 5.17
CA GLU A 125 -3.40 -13.71 5.76
C GLU A 125 -4.24 -14.62 4.85
N GLN A 126 -4.06 -14.50 3.53
CA GLN A 126 -4.71 -15.37 2.55
C GLN A 126 -4.05 -16.75 2.45
N GLY A 127 -2.99 -17.01 3.22
CA GLY A 127 -2.29 -18.30 3.28
C GLY A 127 -1.12 -18.43 2.32
N PHE A 128 -0.80 -17.38 1.56
CA PHE A 128 0.25 -17.37 0.54
C PHE A 128 1.51 -16.63 1.02
N CYS A 129 2.56 -16.66 0.21
CA CYS A 129 3.74 -15.82 0.36
C CYS A 129 3.99 -15.08 -0.96
N HIS A 130 4.50 -13.86 -0.88
CA HIS A 130 4.73 -13.01 -2.04
C HIS A 130 5.94 -13.48 -2.86
N SER A 131 7.03 -13.89 -2.20
CA SER A 131 8.24 -14.48 -2.81
C SER A 131 9.12 -13.54 -3.66
N ALA A 132 8.79 -12.25 -3.75
CA ALA A 132 9.48 -11.29 -4.62
C ALA A 132 9.50 -9.87 -4.05
N VAL A 133 9.60 -9.75 -2.72
CA VAL A 133 9.69 -8.45 -2.06
C VAL A 133 11.06 -7.84 -2.34
N SER A 134 11.13 -6.88 -3.27
CA SER A 134 12.32 -6.07 -3.54
C SER A 134 11.94 -4.77 -4.26
N ALA A 135 12.87 -3.82 -4.34
CA ALA A 135 12.63 -2.56 -5.03
C ALA A 135 12.37 -2.73 -6.54
N GLU A 136 12.74 -3.87 -7.15
CA GLU A 136 12.50 -4.14 -8.57
C GLU A 136 11.05 -4.50 -8.88
N TYR A 137 10.34 -5.10 -7.91
CA TYR A 137 8.94 -5.50 -8.04
C TYR A 137 7.97 -4.47 -7.46
N ILE A 138 8.48 -3.34 -6.97
CA ILE A 138 7.67 -2.24 -6.44
C ILE A 138 7.70 -1.09 -7.44
N PHE A 139 6.51 -0.64 -7.82
CA PHE A 139 6.26 0.42 -8.77
C PHE A 139 5.62 1.61 -8.06
N VAL A 140 5.76 2.79 -8.64
CA VAL A 140 5.16 4.01 -8.12
C VAL A 140 4.15 4.55 -9.13
N ALA A 141 2.90 4.73 -8.71
CA ALA A 141 1.88 5.37 -9.55
C ALA A 141 2.17 6.88 -9.72
N ALA A 142 1.55 7.54 -10.70
CA ALA A 142 1.66 8.99 -10.89
C ALA A 142 1.27 9.81 -9.64
N SER A 143 0.44 9.27 -8.76
CA SER A 143 0.06 9.88 -7.48
C SER A 143 1.12 9.75 -6.38
N GLY A 144 2.22 9.04 -6.62
CA GLY A 144 3.20 8.68 -5.59
C GLY A 144 2.84 7.42 -4.80
N LEU A 145 1.75 6.74 -5.14
CA LEU A 145 1.31 5.52 -4.45
C LEU A 145 2.21 4.33 -4.81
N PRO A 146 2.89 3.68 -3.85
CA PRO A 146 3.70 2.50 -4.11
C PRO A 146 2.80 1.28 -4.30
N LYS A 147 3.13 0.41 -5.26
CA LYS A 147 2.43 -0.85 -5.53
C LYS A 147 3.44 -1.96 -5.79
N ILE A 148 3.36 -3.06 -5.06
CA ILE A 148 4.15 -4.26 -5.34
C ILE A 148 3.42 -5.16 -6.33
N LEU A 149 4.15 -5.84 -7.20
CA LEU A 149 3.58 -6.77 -8.18
C LEU A 149 2.76 -7.87 -7.49
N GLY A 150 1.55 -8.17 -7.98
CA GLY A 150 0.70 -9.21 -7.39
C GLY A 150 1.35 -10.62 -7.38
N PRO A 151 0.99 -11.51 -6.44
CA PRO A 151 1.59 -12.86 -6.36
C PRO A 151 1.41 -13.70 -7.64
N ALA A 152 0.25 -13.61 -8.28
CA ALA A 152 -0.03 -14.29 -9.55
C ALA A 152 0.90 -13.80 -10.68
N ALA A 153 1.19 -12.50 -10.70
CA ALA A 153 2.11 -11.89 -11.66
C ALA A 153 3.57 -12.31 -11.38
N VAL A 154 4.00 -12.29 -10.12
CA VAL A 154 5.32 -12.78 -9.68
C VAL A 154 5.54 -14.24 -10.14
N ARG A 155 4.55 -15.10 -9.92
CA ARG A 155 4.58 -16.50 -10.35
C ARG A 155 4.60 -16.65 -11.87
N ALA A 156 3.81 -15.86 -12.59
CA ALA A 156 3.78 -15.87 -14.06
C ALA A 156 5.14 -15.47 -14.66
N LEU A 157 5.88 -14.58 -14.00
CA LEU A 157 7.26 -14.24 -14.35
C LEU A 157 8.28 -15.33 -13.97
N GLY A 158 7.86 -16.43 -13.35
CA GLY A 158 8.75 -17.48 -12.86
C GLY A 158 9.61 -17.05 -11.66
N VAL A 159 9.20 -15.97 -10.98
CA VAL A 159 9.93 -15.41 -9.84
C VAL A 159 9.40 -16.08 -8.58
N GLY A 160 10.26 -16.81 -7.87
CA GLY A 160 9.89 -17.43 -6.61
C GLY A 160 10.85 -18.55 -6.19
N SER A 161 11.00 -18.73 -4.87
CA SER A 161 11.95 -19.67 -4.28
C SER A 161 11.52 -21.14 -4.38
N GLY A 162 10.25 -21.42 -4.70
CA GLY A 162 9.65 -22.76 -4.62
C GLY A 162 9.54 -23.29 -3.19
N GLU A 163 9.68 -22.39 -2.20
CA GLU A 163 9.57 -22.73 -0.77
C GLU A 163 8.13 -23.05 -0.37
N THR A 164 7.98 -23.72 0.79
CA THR A 164 6.67 -23.86 1.42
C THR A 164 6.13 -22.47 1.78
N ALA A 165 4.80 -22.29 1.78
CA ALA A 165 4.18 -21.00 2.10
C ALA A 165 4.72 -20.41 3.42
N ASP A 166 4.97 -21.24 4.43
CA ASP A 166 5.49 -20.79 5.72
C ASP A 166 6.96 -20.32 5.68
N ALA A 167 7.81 -21.02 4.93
CA ALA A 167 9.18 -20.59 4.70
C ALA A 167 9.24 -19.32 3.84
N GLY A 168 8.40 -19.24 2.80
CA GLY A 168 8.28 -18.07 1.94
C GLY A 168 7.77 -16.84 2.69
N ARG A 169 6.79 -16.98 3.60
CA ARG A 169 6.34 -15.86 4.44
C ARG A 169 7.48 -15.31 5.30
N ARG A 170 8.28 -16.17 5.92
CA ARG A 170 9.48 -15.74 6.65
C ARG A 170 10.51 -15.08 5.73
N ALA A 171 10.64 -15.55 4.49
CA ALA A 171 11.52 -14.94 3.51
C ALA A 171 11.05 -13.53 3.12
N ASP A 172 9.75 -13.32 2.94
CA ASP A 172 9.16 -12.01 2.65
C ASP A 172 9.45 -11.01 3.77
N VAL A 173 9.32 -11.38 5.04
CA VAL A 173 9.60 -10.46 6.17
C VAL A 173 11.09 -10.11 6.22
N ARG A 174 11.99 -11.08 5.98
CA ARG A 174 13.43 -10.77 5.84
C ARG A 174 13.70 -9.81 4.68
N ALA A 175 12.98 -9.99 3.57
CA ALA A 175 13.10 -9.14 2.41
C ALA A 175 12.52 -7.73 2.63
N LEU A 176 11.50 -7.56 3.49
CA LEU A 176 11.05 -6.24 3.95
C LEU A 176 12.15 -5.51 4.73
N GLY A 177 12.85 -6.19 5.63
CA GLY A 177 14.00 -5.62 6.34
C GLY A 177 15.13 -5.22 5.39
N ALA A 178 15.47 -6.09 4.43
CA ALA A 178 16.45 -5.80 3.40
C ALA A 178 16.03 -4.63 2.50
N LEU A 179 14.75 -4.55 2.13
CA LEU A 179 14.20 -3.44 1.36
C LEU A 179 14.35 -2.12 2.14
N ALA A 180 13.90 -2.06 3.39
CA ALA A 180 14.04 -0.86 4.22
C ALA A 180 15.50 -0.41 4.35
N TRP A 181 16.43 -1.36 4.55
CA TRP A 181 17.86 -1.08 4.51
C TRP A 181 18.28 -0.42 3.20
N THR A 182 17.91 -1.02 2.06
CA THR A 182 18.26 -0.50 0.73
C THR A 182 17.69 0.88 0.49
N LEU A 183 16.46 1.16 0.94
CA LEU A 183 15.86 2.48 0.77
C LEU A 183 16.56 3.55 1.62
N LEU A 184 16.96 3.21 2.85
CA LEU A 184 17.66 4.15 3.75
C LEU A 184 19.10 4.42 3.29
N THR A 185 19.80 3.39 2.81
CA THR A 185 21.24 3.50 2.49
C THR A 185 21.54 3.70 1.01
N GLY A 186 20.57 3.45 0.13
CA GLY A 186 20.73 3.48 -1.33
C GLY A 186 21.44 2.25 -1.91
N HIS A 187 21.84 1.28 -1.09
CA HIS A 187 22.53 0.07 -1.53
C HIS A 187 22.02 -1.16 -0.77
N GLU A 188 22.15 -2.34 -1.38
CA GLU A 188 21.72 -3.58 -0.72
C GLU A 188 22.49 -3.83 0.59
N PRO A 189 21.86 -4.50 1.57
CA PRO A 189 22.52 -4.84 2.81
C PRO A 189 23.69 -5.81 2.54
N PRO A 190 24.91 -5.53 3.05
CA PRO A 190 26.06 -6.40 2.82
C PRO A 190 25.79 -7.86 3.19
N VAL A 191 26.26 -8.77 2.35
CA VAL A 191 26.22 -10.22 2.61
C VAL A 191 27.45 -10.63 3.42
N GLY A 192 27.25 -11.34 4.54
CA GLY A 192 28.36 -11.86 5.37
C GLY A 192 28.17 -11.69 6.88
N ARG A 193 29.13 -12.22 7.65
CA ARG A 193 29.10 -12.27 9.13
C ARG A 193 29.33 -10.91 9.83
N ILE A 194 29.84 -9.91 9.12
CA ILE A 194 30.14 -8.59 9.67
C ILE A 194 29.36 -7.56 8.85
N ARG A 195 28.15 -7.26 9.30
CA ARG A 195 27.33 -6.15 8.81
C ARG A 195 27.32 -5.08 9.91
N PRO A 196 27.81 -3.85 9.66
CA PRO A 196 27.60 -2.76 10.62
C PRO A 196 26.11 -2.56 10.86
N PRO A 197 25.64 -2.30 12.09
CA PRO A 197 24.23 -2.01 12.32
C PRO A 197 23.82 -0.75 11.55
N ILE A 198 22.54 -0.66 11.14
CA ILE A 198 22.00 0.44 10.35
C ILE A 198 22.17 1.79 11.06
N ARG A 199 22.22 1.78 12.39
CA ARG A 199 22.48 2.96 13.23
C ARG A 199 23.85 3.60 13.01
N VAL A 200 24.80 2.89 12.39
CA VAL A 200 26.07 3.49 11.97
C VAL A 200 25.84 4.52 10.85
N TYR A 201 24.85 4.27 9.98
CA TYR A 201 24.47 5.16 8.90
C TYR A 201 23.38 6.15 9.32
N HIS A 202 22.44 5.69 10.15
CA HIS A 202 21.26 6.43 10.59
C HIS A 202 21.08 6.33 12.12
N PRO A 203 21.89 7.06 12.91
CA PRO A 203 21.83 7.02 14.37
C PRO A 203 20.47 7.47 14.94
N GLU A 204 19.73 8.30 14.18
CA GLU A 204 18.43 8.87 14.52
C GLU A 204 17.26 7.87 14.50
N LEU A 205 17.45 6.66 13.95
CA LEU A 205 16.32 5.74 13.75
C LEU A 205 15.69 5.28 15.08
N PRO A 206 14.36 5.17 15.17
CA PRO A 206 13.69 4.55 16.31
C PRO A 206 14.09 3.08 16.52
N GLU A 207 14.19 2.64 17.77
CA GLU A 207 14.65 1.28 18.14
C GLU A 207 13.82 0.18 17.50
N ARG A 208 12.51 0.30 17.53
CA ARG A 208 11.60 -0.69 16.91
C ARG A 208 11.79 -0.83 15.40
N LEU A 209 12.16 0.25 14.71
CA LEU A 209 12.45 0.18 13.27
C LEU A 209 13.78 -0.53 13.01
N VAL A 210 14.78 -0.27 13.85
CA VAL A 210 16.07 -0.97 13.77
C VAL A 210 15.90 -2.47 14.00
N GLU A 211 15.12 -2.87 15.01
CA GLU A 211 14.75 -4.28 15.24
C GLU A 211 14.09 -4.90 14.00
N ALA A 212 13.11 -4.22 13.41
CA ALA A 212 12.41 -4.71 12.23
C ALA A 212 13.33 -4.88 11.01
N ILE A 213 14.35 -4.03 10.87
CA ILE A 213 15.31 -4.06 9.76
C ILE A 213 16.38 -5.14 9.97
N GLU A 214 16.95 -5.23 11.17
CA GLU A 214 18.10 -6.08 11.47
C GLU A 214 17.73 -7.49 11.93
N ASP A 215 16.62 -7.63 12.65
CA ASP A 215 16.05 -8.92 13.07
C ASP A 215 14.57 -9.09 12.65
N PRO A 216 14.28 -9.05 11.34
CA PRO A 216 12.93 -9.21 10.80
C PRO A 216 12.27 -10.55 11.17
N ALA A 217 13.04 -11.55 11.62
CA ALA A 217 12.50 -12.87 11.97
C ALA A 217 11.54 -12.83 13.18
N GLN A 218 11.61 -11.78 14.00
CA GLN A 218 10.70 -11.57 15.13
C GLN A 218 9.33 -11.02 14.71
N PHE A 219 9.19 -10.58 13.45
CA PHE A 219 8.02 -9.88 12.95
C PHE A 219 7.20 -10.74 11.99
N THR A 220 5.90 -10.45 11.92
CA THR A 220 5.08 -10.77 10.75
C THR A 220 5.10 -9.57 9.80
N ALA A 221 4.71 -9.74 8.53
CA ALA A 221 4.62 -8.60 7.61
C ALA A 221 3.59 -7.55 8.10
N ALA A 222 2.47 -8.00 8.67
CA ALA A 222 1.49 -7.11 9.31
C ALA A 222 2.08 -6.37 10.53
N GLY A 223 2.85 -7.06 11.38
CA GLY A 223 3.52 -6.43 12.52
C GLY A 223 4.63 -5.45 12.10
N PHE A 224 5.32 -5.72 10.98
CA PHE A 224 6.24 -4.76 10.37
C PHE A 224 5.47 -3.49 9.94
N ALA A 225 4.35 -3.66 9.23
CA ALA A 225 3.51 -2.54 8.80
C ALA A 225 2.99 -1.70 9.99
N GLU A 226 2.51 -2.35 11.05
CA GLU A 226 2.05 -1.69 12.27
C GLU A 226 3.18 -0.91 12.97
N THR A 227 4.39 -1.48 13.00
CA THR A 227 5.58 -0.80 13.54
C THR A 227 5.86 0.50 12.78
N VAL A 228 5.91 0.43 11.45
CA VAL A 228 6.13 1.61 10.60
C VAL A 228 4.98 2.61 10.75
N HIS A 229 3.73 2.15 10.80
CA HIS A 229 2.56 3.00 10.98
C HIS A 229 2.59 3.76 12.30
N THR A 230 2.94 3.08 13.39
CA THR A 230 3.01 3.69 14.72
C THR A 230 4.03 4.81 14.74
N LEU A 231 5.23 4.55 14.19
CA LEU A 231 6.30 5.55 14.08
C LEU A 231 5.86 6.75 13.24
N ALA A 232 5.19 6.53 12.12
CA ALA A 232 4.71 7.59 11.24
C ALA A 232 3.73 8.56 11.92
N VAL A 233 3.04 8.10 12.97
CA VAL A 233 2.05 8.89 13.72
C VAL A 233 2.63 9.49 15.00
N SER A 234 3.60 8.81 15.63
CA SER A 234 4.16 9.22 16.92
C SER A 234 5.40 10.12 16.82
N GLU A 235 6.17 10.01 15.74
CA GLU A 235 7.44 10.71 15.59
C GLU A 235 7.37 11.76 14.47
N ALA A 236 7.67 13.02 14.80
CA ALA A 236 7.58 14.13 13.84
C ALA A 236 8.52 13.95 12.64
N ASP A 237 9.74 13.47 12.88
CA ASP A 237 10.75 13.22 11.83
C ASP A 237 10.44 11.98 10.97
N ALA A 238 9.44 11.19 11.39
CA ALA A 238 8.95 10.01 10.69
C ALA A 238 7.65 10.27 9.91
N ALA A 239 7.21 11.53 9.79
CA ALA A 239 6.02 11.85 9.03
C ALA A 239 6.17 11.39 7.55
N PRO A 240 5.16 10.73 6.95
CA PRO A 240 5.21 10.29 5.56
C PRO A 240 5.53 11.45 4.60
N ALA A 241 6.49 11.26 3.71
CA ALA A 241 6.95 12.28 2.78
C ALA A 241 6.77 11.81 1.31
N PRO A 242 6.37 12.71 0.39
CA PRO A 242 6.09 12.32 -0.99
C PRO A 242 7.32 11.78 -1.70
N LEU A 243 7.11 10.74 -2.52
CA LEU A 243 8.13 10.21 -3.42
C LEU A 243 8.33 11.18 -4.59
N ARG A 244 9.58 11.61 -4.80
CA ARG A 244 9.92 12.47 -5.93
C ARG A 244 10.03 11.61 -7.19
N LEU A 245 8.96 11.56 -7.97
CA LEU A 245 8.93 10.79 -9.21
C LEU A 245 9.99 11.30 -10.18
N VAL A 246 10.91 10.43 -10.58
CA VAL A 246 11.83 10.70 -11.68
C VAL A 246 11.06 10.43 -12.96
N ARG A 247 10.78 11.47 -13.74
CA ARG A 247 10.19 11.30 -15.07
C ARG A 247 11.13 10.47 -15.93
N THR A 248 10.80 9.20 -16.13
CA THR A 248 11.47 8.28 -17.08
C THR A 248 11.17 8.64 -18.55
N ASP A 249 10.49 9.78 -18.77
CA ASP A 249 10.18 10.36 -20.08
C ASP A 249 11.30 11.28 -20.59
N ALA A 250 12.27 11.65 -19.75
CA ALA A 250 13.34 12.56 -20.13
C ALA A 250 14.48 11.81 -20.84
N ARG A 251 14.64 12.14 -22.13
CA ARG A 251 15.75 11.80 -23.01
C ARG A 251 17.08 12.26 -22.38
N GLU A 252 17.85 11.30 -21.86
CA GLU A 252 19.18 11.46 -21.22
C GLU A 252 19.25 12.48 -20.06
N PRO A 253 20.08 12.24 -19.02
CA PRO A 253 20.21 13.20 -17.95
C PRO A 253 20.88 14.48 -18.49
N SER A 254 20.08 15.54 -18.68
CA SER A 254 20.63 16.88 -18.92
C SER A 254 21.50 17.30 -17.72
N SER A 255 22.53 18.11 -17.99
CA SER A 255 23.52 18.65 -17.07
C SER A 255 22.96 19.22 -15.75
N ASP A 256 21.67 19.53 -15.71
CA ASP A 256 20.99 20.10 -14.55
C ASP A 256 20.81 19.09 -13.40
N ALA A 257 20.69 17.78 -13.69
CA ALA A 257 20.61 16.73 -12.67
C ALA A 257 21.95 16.56 -11.92
N LEU A 258 23.07 16.63 -12.64
CA LEU A 258 24.42 16.62 -12.06
C LEU A 258 24.67 17.88 -11.21
N THR A 259 24.12 19.02 -11.63
CA THR A 259 24.22 20.29 -10.90
C THR A 259 23.39 20.27 -9.61
N ALA A 260 22.25 19.58 -9.60
CA ALA A 260 21.47 19.34 -8.38
C ALA A 260 22.19 18.39 -7.40
N GLN A 261 22.87 17.36 -7.93
CA GLN A 261 23.65 16.39 -7.15
C GLN A 261 24.87 17.03 -6.46
N LEU A 262 25.52 18.00 -7.12
CA LEU A 262 26.61 18.80 -6.54
C LEU A 262 26.13 19.79 -5.47
N ARG A 263 24.90 20.32 -5.57
CA ARG A 263 24.33 21.21 -4.54
C ARG A 263 23.93 20.46 -3.27
N LEU A 264 23.46 19.21 -3.40
CA LEU A 264 23.11 18.37 -2.26
C LEU A 264 24.34 17.86 -1.51
N SER A 265 25.45 17.58 -2.22
CA SER A 265 26.72 17.20 -1.60
C SER A 265 27.51 18.38 -1.02
N ALA A 266 27.30 19.61 -1.52
CA ALA A 266 27.92 20.82 -0.96
C ALA A 266 27.27 21.32 0.35
N GLY A 267 26.10 20.79 0.72
CA GLY A 267 25.40 21.15 1.97
C GLY A 267 25.90 20.40 3.22
N ALA A 268 26.66 19.32 3.04
CA ALA A 268 27.18 18.49 4.12
C ALA A 268 28.72 18.52 4.13
N GLY A 269 29.31 19.60 4.66
CA GLY A 269 30.76 19.67 4.80
C GLY A 269 31.35 21.05 5.03
N ARG A 270 30.99 21.71 6.13
CA ARG A 270 31.84 22.77 6.70
C ARG A 270 32.03 22.56 8.19
N ALA A 271 32.91 21.62 8.52
CA ALA A 271 33.65 21.60 9.77
C ALA A 271 35.08 21.12 9.48
N GLY A 272 36.03 22.08 9.53
CA GLY A 272 37.47 21.94 9.76
C GLY A 272 38.25 20.82 9.05
N ALA A 273 39.02 21.18 8.03
CA ALA A 273 40.22 20.42 7.64
C ALA A 273 41.39 21.38 7.39
N GLY A 274 42.37 21.36 8.30
CA GLY A 274 43.73 21.86 8.05
C GLY A 274 44.51 20.84 7.20
N PRO A 275 45.64 21.25 6.59
CA PRO A 275 46.29 20.47 5.53
C PRO A 275 47.20 19.37 6.12
N PRO A 276 47.26 18.16 5.53
CA PRO A 276 48.32 17.22 5.83
C PRO A 276 49.47 17.32 4.82
N THR A 277 50.67 17.49 5.36
CA THR A 277 51.96 17.26 4.72
C THR A 277 52.22 15.76 4.58
N GLY A 278 52.83 15.37 3.45
CA GLY A 278 53.04 13.97 3.08
C GLY A 278 54.15 13.23 3.82
N ALA A 279 54.18 11.92 3.61
CA ALA A 279 55.39 11.11 3.57
C ALA A 279 55.08 9.73 2.95
N GLU A 280 55.93 9.35 1.99
CA GLU A 280 56.03 8.06 1.31
C GLU A 280 56.47 6.93 2.25
N LYS A 281 56.23 5.67 1.81
CA LYS A 281 57.18 4.51 1.72
C LYS A 281 56.40 3.18 1.72
N THR A 282 56.28 2.47 0.60
CA THR A 282 57.20 1.46 -0.04
C THR A 282 57.16 0.06 0.56
N GLY A 283 57.01 -0.93 -0.34
CA GLY A 283 57.42 -2.33 -0.20
C GLY A 283 56.37 -3.27 0.39
N GLU A 284 56.20 -4.53 0.00
CA GLU A 284 56.80 -5.36 -1.04
C GLU A 284 55.98 -6.68 -1.09
N GLU A 285 56.17 -7.43 -2.16
CA GLU A 285 55.66 -8.75 -2.54
C GLU A 285 55.38 -9.79 -1.43
N ARG A 286 54.39 -10.68 -1.63
CA ARG A 286 54.64 -12.09 -2.02
C ARG A 286 53.37 -12.98 -2.06
N SER A 287 53.49 -13.96 -2.94
CA SER A 287 52.59 -15.00 -3.43
C SER A 287 52.30 -16.19 -2.49
N GLY A 288 51.03 -16.61 -2.42
CA GLY A 288 50.49 -17.99 -2.25
C GLY A 288 50.86 -18.82 -1.02
N PRO A 289 50.26 -20.03 -0.78
CA PRO A 289 49.25 -20.77 -1.56
C PRO A 289 48.02 -21.29 -0.76
N ARG A 290 47.08 -21.93 -1.47
CA ARG A 290 45.91 -22.71 -0.98
C ARG A 290 46.30 -23.93 -0.13
N PRO A 291 45.36 -24.47 0.68
CA PRO A 291 44.85 -25.84 0.49
C PRO A 291 43.31 -25.91 0.65
N ALA A 292 42.53 -26.65 -0.14
CA ALA A 292 42.35 -28.10 -0.29
C ALA A 292 41.51 -28.76 0.84
N ALA A 293 40.52 -29.54 0.38
CA ALA A 293 39.46 -30.21 1.13
C ALA A 293 39.95 -31.36 2.03
N GLY A 294 39.19 -31.64 3.10
CA GLY A 294 39.35 -32.83 3.92
C GLY A 294 38.05 -33.22 4.61
N ARG A 295 37.47 -34.34 4.17
CA ARG A 295 36.44 -35.13 4.87
C ARG A 295 37.05 -35.76 6.12
N LEU A 296 36.23 -35.95 7.16
CA LEU A 296 36.23 -37.03 8.18
C LEU A 296 34.92 -36.84 8.97
N ALA A 297 33.89 -37.70 8.86
CA ALA A 297 33.69 -38.93 9.66
C ALA A 297 34.19 -38.77 11.10
N GLY A 298 33.41 -38.86 12.18
CA GLY A 298 32.16 -39.55 12.43
C GLY A 298 32.35 -40.24 13.78
N ILE A 299 31.61 -39.85 14.82
CA ILE A 299 31.47 -40.63 16.06
C ILE A 299 30.00 -40.57 16.46
N GLY A 300 29.36 -41.74 16.44
CA GLY A 300 28.02 -41.94 16.96
C GLY A 300 28.03 -42.61 18.32
N ALA A 301 26.98 -42.35 19.09
CA ALA A 301 26.42 -43.20 20.13
C ALA A 301 25.03 -42.59 20.45
N ARG A 302 23.92 -43.00 19.84
CA ARG A 302 23.14 -44.25 19.94
C ARG A 302 22.65 -44.57 21.36
N GLN A 303 21.32 -44.74 21.42
CA GLN A 303 20.50 -45.48 22.41
C GLN A 303 19.82 -44.63 23.50
N ARG A 304 18.55 -44.85 23.89
CA ARG A 304 17.49 -45.79 23.44
C ARG A 304 16.15 -45.40 24.10
N ARG A 305 15.08 -45.67 23.35
CA ARG A 305 13.80 -46.34 23.72
C ARG A 305 12.72 -45.65 24.57
N ARG A 306 11.55 -45.66 23.91
CA ARG A 306 10.23 -46.23 24.29
C ARG A 306 9.41 -45.51 25.35
N GLY A 307 8.22 -45.09 24.93
CA GLY A 307 7.04 -44.91 25.78
C GLY A 307 5.80 -44.72 24.93
N ARG A 308 5.10 -45.82 24.64
CA ARG A 308 3.82 -45.88 23.94
C ARG A 308 2.72 -45.78 24.99
N HIS A 309 1.81 -44.81 24.90
CA HIS A 309 0.46 -44.96 25.47
C HIS A 309 -0.60 -44.40 24.52
N ARG A 310 -1.76 -45.03 24.62
CA ARG A 310 -2.81 -45.19 23.62
C ARG A 310 -4.11 -44.87 24.35
N ARG A 311 -5.07 -44.28 23.61
CA ARG A 311 -6.54 -44.38 23.72
C ARG A 311 -7.35 -43.21 24.31
N ARG A 312 -8.41 -42.93 23.53
CA ARG A 312 -9.81 -42.54 23.86
C ARG A 312 -9.98 -41.18 24.54
N GLY A 313 -10.78 -40.23 24.05
CA GLY A 313 -11.99 -40.33 23.24
C GLY A 313 -13.17 -39.88 24.11
N ARG A 314 -13.74 -38.70 23.83
CA ARG A 314 -15.09 -38.31 24.26
C ARG A 314 -15.68 -37.28 23.29
N ARG A 315 -16.90 -37.56 22.86
CA ARG A 315 -17.76 -36.78 21.96
C ARG A 315 -18.62 -35.79 22.76
N ALA A 316 -18.98 -34.69 22.09
CA ALA A 316 -20.25 -33.93 22.10
C ALA A 316 -20.77 -33.26 23.38
N LEU A 317 -20.99 -31.93 23.31
CA LEU A 317 -22.27 -31.17 23.41
C LEU A 317 -21.92 -29.66 23.34
N VAL A 318 -22.21 -28.89 22.28
CA VAL A 318 -23.47 -28.22 21.86
C VAL A 318 -24.05 -27.26 22.93
N TRP A 319 -23.79 -25.96 22.70
CA TRP A 319 -24.54 -24.73 23.07
C TRP A 319 -24.67 -24.35 24.58
N PRO A 320 -24.48 -23.04 24.91
CA PRO A 320 -25.24 -21.96 24.29
C PRO A 320 -24.40 -20.84 23.66
N ALA A 321 -24.54 -20.74 22.35
CA ALA A 321 -24.32 -19.55 21.53
C ALA A 321 -25.64 -18.75 21.29
N VAL A 322 -26.69 -18.90 22.13
CA VAL A 322 -27.95 -18.11 21.95
C VAL A 322 -27.91 -16.78 22.71
N ALA A 323 -27.13 -16.62 23.78
CA ALA A 323 -27.19 -15.40 24.60
C ALA A 323 -26.33 -14.22 24.11
N ALA A 324 -25.32 -14.47 23.25
CA ALA A 324 -24.39 -13.44 22.77
C ALA A 324 -24.79 -12.80 21.43
N VAL A 325 -25.78 -13.36 20.72
CA VAL A 325 -26.23 -12.89 19.39
C VAL A 325 -27.29 -11.78 19.49
N LEU A 326 -27.88 -11.54 20.66
CA LEU A 326 -28.89 -10.49 20.88
C LEU A 326 -28.35 -9.18 21.50
N ALA A 327 -27.11 -9.16 22.00
CA ALA A 327 -26.51 -7.97 22.61
C ALA A 327 -25.71 -7.09 21.63
N CYS A 328 -25.29 -7.62 20.47
CA CYS A 328 -24.55 -6.85 19.46
C CYS A 328 -25.45 -6.24 18.36
N ALA A 329 -26.76 -6.46 18.40
CA ALA A 329 -27.71 -5.91 17.42
C ALA A 329 -28.31 -4.54 17.81
N VAL A 330 -27.88 -3.93 18.93
CA VAL A 330 -28.44 -2.65 19.43
C VAL A 330 -27.41 -1.50 19.44
N ALA A 331 -26.13 -1.75 19.15
CA ALA A 331 -25.10 -0.69 19.13
C ALA A 331 -25.05 0.13 17.81
N VAL A 332 -25.92 -0.16 16.83
CA VAL A 332 -25.92 0.53 15.52
C VAL A 332 -27.26 1.23 15.19
N THR A 333 -28.26 1.17 16.08
CA THR A 333 -29.56 1.88 15.91
C THR A 333 -29.85 2.96 16.94
N ALA A 334 -28.90 3.30 17.82
CA ALA A 334 -29.03 4.40 18.78
C ALA A 334 -28.02 5.52 18.49
N PHE A 335 -28.29 6.36 17.47
CA PHE A 335 -27.69 7.69 17.44
C PHE A 335 -28.59 8.70 16.72
N MET A 336 -29.14 9.63 17.51
CA MET A 336 -29.96 10.80 17.16
C MET A 336 -31.46 10.61 16.87
N VAL A 337 -32.24 10.43 17.95
CA VAL A 337 -33.54 11.11 18.11
C VAL A 337 -33.43 11.95 19.38
N GLY A 338 -33.51 13.26 19.24
CA GLY A 338 -33.79 14.14 20.37
C GLY A 338 -35.27 14.03 20.75
N ALA A 339 -35.55 13.86 22.04
CA ALA A 339 -36.82 14.25 22.63
C ALA A 339 -36.47 15.29 23.70
N GLY A 340 -36.83 16.54 23.42
CA GLY A 340 -36.93 17.54 24.47
C GLY A 340 -38.22 17.30 25.23
N GLU A 341 -38.17 17.46 26.55
CA GLU A 341 -39.35 17.82 27.31
C GLU A 341 -38.96 18.76 28.44
N SER A 342 -39.67 19.88 28.46
CA SER A 342 -39.56 21.06 29.30
C SER A 342 -39.95 20.82 30.75
N SER A 343 -39.31 21.54 31.69
CA SER A 343 -39.93 22.13 32.89
C SER A 343 -38.95 23.12 33.55
N GLY A 344 -39.29 24.42 33.60
CA GLY A 344 -38.72 25.40 34.56
C GLY A 344 -39.47 25.33 35.92
N PRO A 345 -39.30 26.29 36.87
CA PRO A 345 -38.65 27.62 36.77
C PRO A 345 -37.70 28.04 37.93
N GLU A 346 -36.83 29.04 37.65
CA GLU A 346 -36.34 30.21 38.46
C GLU A 346 -35.88 30.12 39.95
N PRO A 347 -35.28 31.18 40.56
CA PRO A 347 -34.42 32.28 40.06
C PRO A 347 -33.21 32.62 40.99
N THR A 348 -32.42 33.63 40.61
CA THR A 348 -31.61 34.63 41.36
C THR A 348 -30.28 34.84 40.62
N GLY A 349 -29.78 36.02 40.25
CA GLY A 349 -30.11 37.44 40.41
C GLY A 349 -28.95 38.20 39.69
N PRO A 350 -29.07 39.50 39.41
CA PRO A 350 -28.35 40.15 38.30
C PRO A 350 -27.05 40.84 38.73
N GLU A 351 -26.09 40.99 37.81
CA GLU A 351 -25.26 42.20 37.78
C GLU A 351 -24.71 42.52 36.38
N GLN A 352 -24.90 43.78 35.99
CA GLN A 352 -24.52 44.41 34.73
C GLN A 352 -23.06 44.91 34.75
N ILE A 353 -22.68 45.48 33.59
CA ILE A 353 -21.55 46.33 33.21
C ILE A 353 -20.62 45.53 32.28
N GLY A 354 -20.55 45.76 30.97
CA GLY A 354 -20.66 47.02 30.23
C GLY A 354 -19.31 47.29 29.57
N ASN A 355 -19.20 47.06 28.26
CA ASN A 355 -18.57 47.98 27.29
C ASN A 355 -18.33 47.31 25.92
N ASP A 356 -19.19 47.71 24.99
CA ASP A 356 -18.90 48.22 23.66
C ASP A 356 -17.50 47.99 23.06
N LYS A 357 -17.48 47.25 21.94
CA LYS A 357 -16.91 47.77 20.68
C LYS A 357 -17.47 46.98 19.50
N THR A 358 -18.50 47.58 18.92
CA THR A 358 -19.01 47.34 17.57
C THR A 358 -17.89 47.56 16.53
N LEU A 359 -17.66 46.57 15.67
CA LEU A 359 -17.06 46.77 14.36
C LEU A 359 -17.95 46.11 13.31
N ALA A 360 -18.32 46.92 12.33
CA ALA A 360 -19.46 46.79 11.47
C ALA A 360 -19.43 45.57 10.54
N ALA A 361 -20.62 45.02 10.30
CA ALA A 361 -20.92 44.15 9.18
C ALA A 361 -21.12 45.00 7.90
N GLU A 362 -20.55 44.54 6.80
CA GLU A 362 -20.93 44.89 5.43
C GLU A 362 -20.97 43.60 4.57
N PRO A 363 -21.69 43.61 3.44
CA PRO A 363 -22.84 42.73 3.24
C PRO A 363 -22.52 41.40 2.55
N ALA A 364 -23.53 40.53 2.58
CA ALA A 364 -23.64 39.30 1.80
C ALA A 364 -23.34 39.54 0.30
N GLY A 365 -22.08 39.33 -0.07
CA GLY A 365 -21.71 39.00 -1.44
C GLY A 365 -21.99 37.51 -1.64
N ALA A 366 -22.92 37.20 -2.55
CA ALA A 366 -23.12 35.88 -3.10
C ALA A 366 -21.76 35.30 -3.50
N ARG A 367 -21.22 34.41 -2.66
CA ARG A 367 -20.10 33.57 -3.06
C ARG A 367 -20.73 32.44 -3.82
N ASP A 368 -20.62 32.51 -5.13
CA ASP A 368 -20.74 31.37 -6.02
C ASP A 368 -20.04 30.19 -5.35
N HIS A 369 -20.84 29.20 -4.96
CA HIS A 369 -20.33 27.92 -4.50
C HIS A 369 -19.58 27.31 -5.68
N THR A 370 -18.25 27.44 -5.70
CA THR A 370 -17.43 26.72 -6.65
C THR A 370 -17.77 25.23 -6.50
N PRO A 371 -18.25 24.53 -7.55
CA PRO A 371 -18.56 23.12 -7.45
C PRO A 371 -17.31 22.36 -7.02
N SER A 372 -17.50 21.50 -6.01
CA SER A 372 -16.46 20.59 -5.51
C SER A 372 -15.80 19.83 -6.67
N ALA A 373 -14.48 19.67 -6.59
CA ALA A 373 -13.64 19.08 -7.63
C ALA A 373 -14.25 17.84 -8.29
N GLU A 374 -14.12 17.76 -9.62
CA GLU A 374 -14.51 16.59 -10.41
C GLU A 374 -13.90 15.31 -9.84
N ILE A 375 -14.63 14.19 -9.91
CA ILE A 375 -14.12 12.88 -9.49
C ILE A 375 -12.87 12.58 -10.32
N PRO A 376 -11.69 12.31 -9.70
CA PRO A 376 -10.49 12.01 -10.45
C PRO A 376 -10.68 10.85 -11.43
N ALA A 377 -10.16 10.97 -12.66
CA ALA A 377 -10.40 10.01 -13.74
C ALA A 377 -10.10 8.55 -13.34
N HIS A 378 -9.04 8.31 -12.56
CA HIS A 378 -8.68 6.97 -12.08
C HIS A 378 -9.70 6.41 -11.08
N ILE A 379 -10.33 7.25 -10.26
CA ILE A 379 -11.42 6.85 -9.35
C ILE A 379 -12.70 6.55 -10.15
N GLY A 380 -13.02 7.41 -11.13
CA GLY A 380 -14.14 7.17 -12.04
C GLY A 380 -14.00 5.85 -12.79
N ALA A 381 -12.81 5.59 -13.35
CA ALA A 381 -12.50 4.33 -14.03
C ALA A 381 -12.56 3.12 -13.08
N ALA A 382 -12.08 3.26 -11.84
CA ALA A 382 -12.21 2.20 -10.84
C ALA A 382 -13.67 1.89 -10.53
N ALA A 383 -14.49 2.90 -10.20
CA ALA A 383 -15.91 2.76 -9.88
C ALA A 383 -16.74 2.19 -11.05
N ALA A 384 -16.35 2.48 -12.29
CA ALA A 384 -17.00 1.96 -13.50
C ALA A 384 -16.55 0.53 -13.88
N SER A 385 -15.56 -0.04 -13.20
CA SER A 385 -15.01 -1.36 -13.54
C SER A 385 -16.07 -2.46 -13.52
N ALA A 386 -16.00 -3.38 -14.50
CA ALA A 386 -16.80 -4.60 -14.50
C ALA A 386 -16.37 -5.60 -13.39
N LYS A 387 -15.16 -5.45 -12.83
CA LYS A 387 -14.65 -6.29 -11.74
C LYS A 387 -15.12 -5.70 -10.39
N PRO A 388 -15.87 -6.44 -9.55
CA PRO A 388 -16.46 -5.90 -8.33
C PRO A 388 -15.43 -5.41 -7.30
N LEU A 389 -14.25 -6.06 -7.22
CA LEU A 389 -13.18 -5.63 -6.30
C LEU A 389 -12.61 -4.25 -6.69
N ARG A 390 -12.39 -4.01 -8.00
CA ARG A 390 -11.94 -2.72 -8.52
C ARG A 390 -13.04 -1.65 -8.43
N ALA A 391 -14.30 -2.02 -8.60
CA ALA A 391 -15.41 -1.09 -8.36
C ALA A 391 -15.45 -0.60 -6.92
N VAL A 392 -15.25 -1.49 -5.94
CA VAL A 392 -15.27 -1.15 -4.51
C VAL A 392 -14.21 -0.10 -4.13
N THR A 393 -13.00 -0.13 -4.73
CA THR A 393 -11.98 0.89 -4.44
C THR A 393 -12.46 2.29 -4.80
N GLY A 394 -13.10 2.45 -5.96
CA GLY A 394 -13.68 3.72 -6.40
C GLY A 394 -14.90 4.13 -5.56
N LEU A 395 -15.78 3.18 -5.25
CA LEU A 395 -17.00 3.44 -4.45
C LEU A 395 -16.68 3.91 -3.03
N VAL A 396 -15.65 3.36 -2.38
CA VAL A 396 -15.20 3.82 -1.05
C VAL A 396 -14.74 5.27 -1.08
N TRP A 397 -13.99 5.66 -2.12
CA TRP A 397 -13.56 7.05 -2.29
C TRP A 397 -14.76 7.97 -2.50
N ILE A 398 -15.68 7.60 -3.40
CA ILE A 398 -16.90 8.39 -3.68
C ILE A 398 -17.72 8.60 -2.40
N ARG A 399 -17.84 7.58 -1.55
CA ARG A 399 -18.52 7.67 -0.25
C ARG A 399 -17.86 8.69 0.67
N ALA A 400 -16.53 8.64 0.82
CA ALA A 400 -15.81 9.58 1.68
C ALA A 400 -15.99 11.03 1.21
N ASP A 401 -15.84 11.27 -0.09
CA ASP A 401 -16.01 12.60 -0.66
C ASP A 401 -17.46 13.11 -0.52
N MET A 402 -18.45 12.27 -0.84
CA MET A 402 -19.88 12.57 -0.71
C MET A 402 -20.22 13.05 0.70
N PHE A 403 -19.72 12.38 1.73
CA PHE A 403 -19.94 12.77 3.12
C PHE A 403 -19.07 13.95 3.57
N GLY A 404 -17.84 14.05 3.08
CA GLY A 404 -16.94 15.15 3.38
C GLY A 404 -17.50 16.50 2.94
N ASN A 405 -18.12 16.51 1.76
CA ASN A 405 -18.71 17.70 1.14
C ASN A 405 -20.22 17.87 1.38
N ALA A 406 -20.86 16.91 2.08
CA ALA A 406 -22.32 16.82 2.18
C ALA A 406 -23.05 16.86 0.82
N ASP A 407 -22.40 16.36 -0.24
CA ASP A 407 -22.84 16.44 -1.62
C ASP A 407 -23.77 15.27 -1.97
N ARG A 408 -25.07 15.53 -2.03
CA ARG A 408 -26.07 14.49 -2.37
C ARG A 408 -26.00 14.03 -3.83
N SER A 409 -25.43 14.81 -4.75
CA SER A 409 -25.45 14.49 -6.18
C SER A 409 -24.70 13.19 -6.50
N ARG A 410 -23.72 12.81 -5.68
CA ARG A 410 -22.89 11.62 -5.85
C ARG A 410 -23.56 10.32 -5.38
N LEU A 411 -24.72 10.40 -4.73
CA LEU A 411 -25.40 9.22 -4.16
C LEU A 411 -25.77 8.18 -5.22
N GLU A 412 -26.15 8.60 -6.43
CA GLU A 412 -26.50 7.70 -7.54
C GLU A 412 -25.28 7.06 -8.22
N LEU A 413 -24.09 7.58 -7.96
CA LEU A 413 -22.83 6.95 -8.39
C LEU A 413 -22.37 5.86 -7.40
N LEU A 414 -22.90 5.89 -6.17
CA LEU A 414 -22.49 5.02 -5.06
C LEU A 414 -23.48 3.89 -4.80
N ASP A 415 -24.73 4.26 -4.49
CA ASP A 415 -25.73 3.33 -3.97
C ASP A 415 -26.81 3.02 -5.02
N ALA A 416 -27.22 1.76 -5.06
CA ALA A 416 -28.31 1.33 -5.92
C ALA A 416 -29.62 2.03 -5.49
N PRO A 417 -30.35 2.70 -6.40
CA PRO A 417 -31.58 3.39 -6.06
C PRO A 417 -32.58 2.49 -5.31
N HIS A 418 -33.17 3.04 -4.25
CA HIS A 418 -34.13 2.38 -3.34
C HIS A 418 -33.60 1.19 -2.53
N SER A 419 -32.29 0.97 -2.53
CA SER A 419 -31.65 -0.08 -1.71
C SER A 419 -31.57 0.29 -0.23
N THR A 420 -31.11 -0.65 0.63
CA THR A 420 -30.93 -0.36 2.05
C THR A 420 -29.79 0.61 2.27
N ALA A 421 -28.66 0.42 1.56
CA ALA A 421 -27.53 1.34 1.59
C ALA A 421 -27.95 2.78 1.20
N TRP A 422 -28.69 2.91 0.09
CA TRP A 422 -29.21 4.20 -0.37
C TRP A 422 -30.04 4.91 0.70
N ARG A 423 -30.95 4.20 1.37
CA ARG A 423 -31.82 4.80 2.41
C ARG A 423 -31.03 5.29 3.60
N GLU A 424 -30.05 4.52 4.05
CA GLU A 424 -29.18 4.86 5.18
C GLU A 424 -28.32 6.08 4.85
N ASP A 425 -27.64 6.08 3.71
CA ASP A 425 -26.73 7.16 3.35
C ASP A 425 -27.47 8.44 2.96
N ALA A 426 -28.62 8.32 2.27
CA ALA A 426 -29.53 9.44 2.08
C ALA A 426 -30.02 10.02 3.42
N GLY A 427 -30.25 9.18 4.43
CA GLY A 427 -30.61 9.58 5.78
C GLY A 427 -29.50 10.39 6.44
N LYS A 428 -28.28 9.87 6.44
CA LYS A 428 -27.09 10.53 7.01
C LYS A 428 -26.83 11.89 6.35
N LEU A 429 -26.92 11.98 5.03
CA LEU A 429 -26.78 13.24 4.29
C LEU A 429 -27.88 14.24 4.64
N ARG A 430 -29.14 13.78 4.82
CA ARG A 430 -30.22 14.67 5.29
C ARG A 430 -29.94 15.21 6.68
N THR A 431 -29.38 14.40 7.58
CA THR A 431 -29.01 14.83 8.94
C THR A 431 -27.90 15.89 8.88
N LEU A 432 -26.82 15.64 8.13
CA LEU A 432 -25.72 16.61 7.97
C LEU A 432 -26.22 17.95 7.41
N ARG A 433 -27.07 17.89 6.38
CA ARG A 433 -27.66 19.09 5.75
C ARG A 433 -28.60 19.84 6.69
N ARG A 434 -29.44 19.13 7.47
CA ARG A 434 -30.33 19.77 8.46
C ARG A 434 -29.55 20.45 9.58
N ALA A 435 -28.38 19.91 9.92
CA ALA A 435 -27.49 20.50 10.90
C ALA A 435 -26.60 21.63 10.34
N GLY A 436 -26.68 21.95 9.03
CA GLY A 436 -25.80 22.93 8.39
C GLY A 436 -24.32 22.59 8.61
N SER A 437 -23.96 21.32 8.40
CA SER A 437 -22.63 20.81 8.76
C SER A 437 -22.06 19.85 7.72
N LYS A 438 -20.73 19.76 7.70
CA LYS A 438 -19.95 18.87 6.83
C LYS A 438 -18.85 18.15 7.61
N LEU A 439 -18.22 17.15 6.99
CA LEU A 439 -17.18 16.33 7.62
C LEU A 439 -15.79 16.68 7.05
N GLU A 440 -15.10 17.59 7.74
CA GLU A 440 -13.78 18.06 7.33
C GLU A 440 -12.68 17.05 7.73
N GLY A 441 -11.80 16.72 6.78
CA GLY A 441 -10.71 15.76 6.96
C GLY A 441 -11.14 14.29 6.82
N LEU A 442 -12.37 14.02 6.39
CA LEU A 442 -12.85 12.67 6.14
C LEU A 442 -12.19 12.06 4.89
N HIS A 443 -11.45 10.99 5.10
CA HIS A 443 -10.88 10.13 4.08
C HIS A 443 -11.15 8.67 4.45
N MET A 444 -11.37 7.84 3.44
CA MET A 444 -11.49 6.41 3.63
C MET A 444 -10.47 5.71 2.74
N SER A 445 -9.67 4.82 3.32
CA SER A 445 -8.79 3.93 2.60
C SER A 445 -9.24 2.49 2.79
N LEU A 446 -9.29 1.76 1.68
CA LEU A 446 -9.59 0.34 1.69
C LEU A 446 -8.31 -0.40 2.12
N LEU A 447 -8.32 -1.07 3.27
CA LEU A 447 -7.19 -1.89 3.71
C LEU A 447 -7.22 -3.27 3.05
N SER A 448 -8.41 -3.84 2.85
CA SER A 448 -8.55 -5.11 2.15
C SER A 448 -9.92 -5.22 1.49
N ALA A 449 -9.99 -5.99 0.40
CA ALA A 449 -11.24 -6.43 -0.19
C ALA A 449 -11.13 -7.86 -0.71
N GLU A 450 -12.09 -8.68 -0.33
CA GLU A 450 -12.16 -10.09 -0.70
C GLU A 450 -13.55 -10.39 -1.26
N ARG A 451 -13.59 -11.06 -2.41
CA ARG A 451 -14.84 -11.47 -3.04
C ARG A 451 -15.32 -12.76 -2.37
N ILE A 452 -16.43 -12.69 -1.66
CA ILE A 452 -17.08 -13.85 -1.03
C ILE A 452 -17.90 -14.63 -2.06
N ALA A 453 -18.66 -13.92 -2.90
CA ALA A 453 -19.54 -14.54 -3.90
C ALA A 453 -19.80 -13.60 -5.07
N GLN A 454 -20.02 -14.15 -6.26
CA GLN A 454 -20.36 -13.35 -7.45
C GLN A 454 -21.24 -14.12 -8.42
N SER A 455 -22.16 -13.38 -9.06
CA SER A 455 -22.87 -13.72 -10.27
C SER A 455 -22.76 -12.57 -11.28
N SER A 456 -23.37 -12.70 -12.46
CA SER A 456 -23.35 -11.66 -13.49
C SER A 456 -24.01 -10.33 -13.06
N ALA A 457 -24.93 -10.38 -12.09
CA ALA A 457 -25.73 -9.22 -11.66
C ALA A 457 -25.53 -8.85 -10.18
N ARG A 458 -24.83 -9.67 -9.39
CA ARG A 458 -24.65 -9.46 -7.94
C ARG A 458 -23.27 -9.89 -7.48
N ALA A 459 -22.66 -9.15 -6.57
CA ALA A 459 -21.43 -9.56 -5.89
C ALA A 459 -21.54 -9.30 -4.39
N VAL A 460 -20.84 -10.11 -3.58
CA VAL A 460 -20.69 -9.91 -2.15
C VAL A 460 -19.20 -9.79 -1.87
N VAL A 461 -18.80 -8.66 -1.31
CA VAL A 461 -17.40 -8.31 -1.05
C VAL A 461 -17.24 -8.03 0.44
N ALA A 462 -16.35 -8.77 1.10
CA ALA A 462 -15.86 -8.39 2.43
C ALA A 462 -14.81 -7.30 2.25
N VAL A 463 -14.92 -6.22 2.99
CA VAL A 463 -13.98 -5.10 2.94
C VAL A 463 -13.55 -4.74 4.35
N THR A 464 -12.30 -4.30 4.49
CA THR A 464 -11.84 -3.59 5.68
C THR A 464 -11.48 -2.17 5.28
N VAL A 465 -12.08 -1.19 5.94
CA VAL A 465 -11.92 0.23 5.60
C VAL A 465 -11.37 0.97 6.81
N LYS A 466 -10.29 1.73 6.59
CA LYS A 466 -9.78 2.70 7.53
C LYS A 466 -10.41 4.05 7.22
N THR A 467 -11.04 4.63 8.22
CA THR A 467 -11.58 5.99 8.19
C THR A 467 -10.61 6.89 8.95
N SER A 468 -10.23 8.02 8.37
CA SER A 468 -9.39 9.03 9.05
C SER A 468 -10.10 9.61 10.27
N ALA A 469 -9.33 10.26 11.15
CA ALA A 469 -9.92 11.18 12.09
C ALA A 469 -10.52 12.37 11.32
N TYR A 470 -11.71 12.83 11.71
CA TYR A 470 -12.39 13.94 11.05
C TYR A 470 -13.13 14.83 12.05
N ARG A 471 -13.44 16.04 11.61
CA ARG A 471 -14.25 16.99 12.38
C ARG A 471 -15.56 17.22 11.68
N GLN A 472 -16.65 17.20 12.44
CA GLN A 472 -17.90 17.76 11.97
C GLN A 472 -17.85 19.27 12.22
N VAL A 473 -17.97 20.05 11.16
CA VAL A 473 -17.93 21.52 11.22
C VAL A 473 -19.24 22.10 10.74
N ASP A 474 -19.71 23.17 11.38
CA ASP A 474 -20.86 23.94 10.90
C ASP A 474 -20.50 24.79 9.66
N ASP A 475 -21.50 25.47 9.09
CA ASP A 475 -21.33 26.35 7.94
C ASP A 475 -20.40 27.55 8.22
N ALA A 476 -20.20 27.92 9.49
CA ALA A 476 -19.26 28.95 9.93
C ALA A 476 -17.82 28.40 10.16
N GLY A 477 -17.61 27.09 10.04
CA GLY A 477 -16.34 26.42 10.23
C GLY A 477 -16.02 26.03 11.68
N HIS A 478 -16.95 26.21 12.63
CA HIS A 478 -16.74 25.81 14.01
C HIS A 478 -16.88 24.29 14.15
N THR A 479 -15.98 23.69 14.93
CA THR A 479 -16.02 22.26 15.20
C THR A 479 -17.15 21.92 16.16
N ILE A 480 -18.16 21.20 15.67
CA ILE A 480 -19.28 20.66 16.46
C ILE A 480 -18.84 19.37 17.17
N ALA A 481 -18.09 18.52 16.48
CA ALA A 481 -17.65 17.24 17.01
C ALA A 481 -16.33 16.79 16.38
N ARG A 482 -15.57 15.97 17.12
CA ARG A 482 -14.36 15.29 16.63
C ARG A 482 -14.59 13.78 16.66
N LYS A 483 -14.11 13.10 15.63
CA LYS A 483 -14.13 11.64 15.53
C LYS A 483 -12.70 11.15 15.34
N ALA A 484 -12.30 10.17 16.14
CA ALA A 484 -11.02 9.49 16.00
C ALA A 484 -11.02 8.62 14.75
N ALA A 485 -9.82 8.32 14.24
CA ALA A 485 -9.66 7.34 13.18
C ALA A 485 -10.16 5.97 13.64
N ALA A 486 -10.73 5.21 12.71
CA ALA A 486 -11.30 3.90 13.01
C ALA A 486 -11.10 2.94 11.85
N ILE A 487 -10.91 1.67 12.16
CA ILE A 487 -10.89 0.57 11.20
C ILE A 487 -12.14 -0.26 11.42
N ALA A 488 -12.88 -0.54 10.35
CA ALA A 488 -14.08 -1.36 10.40
C ALA A 488 -14.13 -2.32 9.22
N SER A 489 -14.58 -3.55 9.50
CA SER A 489 -14.85 -4.54 8.46
C SER A 489 -16.34 -4.56 8.14
N HIS A 490 -16.66 -4.63 6.85
CA HIS A 490 -18.02 -4.64 6.33
C HIS A 490 -18.19 -5.71 5.26
N ARG A 491 -19.42 -6.19 5.12
CA ARG A 491 -19.84 -7.01 3.98
C ARG A 491 -20.73 -6.18 3.07
N LEU A 492 -20.18 -5.80 1.92
CA LEU A 492 -20.89 -5.07 0.88
C LEU A 492 -21.63 -6.05 -0.03
N THR A 493 -22.92 -5.80 -0.25
CA THR A 493 -23.67 -6.42 -1.35
C THR A 493 -23.73 -5.43 -2.51
N LEU A 494 -23.13 -5.81 -3.63
CA LEU A 494 -23.13 -5.03 -4.87
C LEU A 494 -24.17 -5.59 -5.84
N VAL A 495 -24.82 -4.71 -6.58
CA VAL A 495 -25.71 -5.07 -7.69
C VAL A 495 -25.26 -4.35 -8.95
N ARG A 496 -25.38 -5.04 -10.08
CA ARG A 496 -25.02 -4.47 -11.38
C ARG A 496 -26.22 -3.76 -12.00
N ARG A 497 -26.07 -2.49 -12.35
CA ARG A 497 -27.06 -1.67 -13.07
C ARG A 497 -26.33 -0.81 -14.09
N ASP A 498 -26.86 -0.73 -15.31
CA ASP A 498 -26.28 0.08 -16.40
C ASP A 498 -24.78 -0.17 -16.60
N GLY A 499 -24.38 -1.45 -16.52
CA GLY A 499 -22.99 -1.88 -16.69
C GLY A 499 -22.07 -1.73 -15.47
N ARG A 500 -22.44 -0.93 -14.47
CA ARG A 500 -21.63 -0.61 -13.27
C ARG A 500 -22.10 -1.31 -12.00
N TRP A 501 -21.21 -1.45 -11.02
CA TRP A 501 -21.54 -1.96 -9.69
C TRP A 501 -21.96 -0.81 -8.75
N LEU A 502 -23.07 -1.02 -8.05
CA LEU A 502 -23.58 -0.10 -7.02
C LEU A 502 -23.80 -0.85 -5.69
N ILE A 503 -23.63 -0.17 -4.57
CA ILE A 503 -23.85 -0.77 -3.24
C ILE A 503 -25.36 -0.86 -3.00
N SER A 504 -25.85 -2.07 -2.71
CA SER A 504 -27.25 -2.29 -2.32
C SER A 504 -27.43 -2.49 -0.82
N ALA A 505 -26.43 -3.04 -0.13
CA ALA A 505 -26.46 -3.22 1.32
C ALA A 505 -25.04 -3.22 1.91
N VAL A 506 -24.94 -2.76 3.16
CA VAL A 506 -23.75 -2.85 4.01
C VAL A 506 -24.14 -3.62 5.27
N ARG A 507 -23.33 -4.59 5.70
CA ARG A 507 -23.56 -5.38 6.91
C ARG A 507 -22.29 -5.56 7.73
#